data_AF-A0A4R3KK44-F1
#
_entry.id   AF-A0A4R3KK44-F1
#
_cell.length_a   1.000
_cell.length_b   1.000
_cell.length_c   1.000
_cell.angle_alpha   90.00
_cell.angle_beta   90.00
_cell.angle_gamma   90.00
#
_symmetry.space_group_name_H-M   'P 1'
#
loop_
_entity.id
_entity.type
_entity.pdbx_description
1 polymer ?
#
loop_
_entity_poly.entity_id
_entity_poly.type
_entity_poly.pdbx_seq_one_letter_code
_entity_poly.pdbx_strand_id
1 'polypeptide(L)'
;MDMIKRIWFIRAIMSLLFTLISILIAFFHKGNFLLNYSNTTFMIGLTLLLISGIMIVHISGFFRVFWLGWKKMFFREDPYTDSAHWSQEKTEIPDEMALRRKQAKYELLIYLPLFIALILICQAVLFLFLLLK
;
A
#
# COMPACT_ATOMS: atom_id res chain seq x y z
N MET A 1 -17.96 19.56 -3.79
CA MET A 1 -16.90 18.65 -4.27
C MET A 1 -17.00 17.36 -3.48
N ASP A 2 -17.24 16.22 -4.15
CA ASP A 2 -17.41 14.93 -3.49
C ASP A 2 -16.25 14.63 -2.53
N MET A 3 -16.55 14.02 -1.38
CA MET A 3 -15.57 13.71 -0.34
C MET A 3 -14.34 12.97 -0.89
N ILE A 4 -14.58 12.08 -1.85
CA ILE A 4 -13.55 11.31 -2.58
C ILE A 4 -12.63 12.25 -3.39
N LYS A 5 -13.19 13.20 -4.15
CA LYS A 5 -12.40 14.17 -4.93
C LYS A 5 -11.53 15.02 -4.03
N ARG A 6 -12.02 15.39 -2.84
CA ARG A 6 -11.27 16.18 -1.86
C ARG A 6 -10.09 15.40 -1.25
N ILE A 7 -10.25 14.10 -0.99
CA ILE A 7 -9.15 13.25 -0.50
C ILE A 7 -8.06 13.10 -1.57
N TRP A 8 -8.44 12.82 -2.82
CA TRP A 8 -7.48 12.73 -3.93
C TRP A 8 -6.76 14.05 -4.18
N PHE A 9 -7.47 15.16 -4.10
CA PHE A 9 -6.91 16.50 -4.22
C PHE A 9 -5.89 16.81 -3.12
N ILE A 10 -6.19 16.47 -1.86
CA ILE A 10 -5.25 16.64 -0.75
C ILE A 10 -4.00 15.75 -0.95
N ARG A 11 -4.18 14.49 -1.38
CA ARG A 11 -3.05 13.59 -1.69
C ARG A 11 -2.15 14.18 -2.78
N ALA A 12 -2.74 14.72 -3.84
CA ALA A 12 -2.01 15.36 -4.93
C ALA A 12 -1.24 16.60 -4.45
N ILE A 13 -1.87 17.46 -3.63
CA ILE A 13 -1.22 18.64 -3.07
C ILE A 13 -0.04 18.25 -2.18
N MET A 14 -0.25 17.32 -1.24
CA MET A 14 0.81 16.86 -0.33
C MET A 14 1.99 16.26 -1.10
N SER A 15 1.69 15.41 -2.07
CA SER A 15 2.65 14.86 -3.04
C SER A 15 3.50 15.95 -3.67
N LEU A 16 2.84 16.96 -4.24
CA LEU A 16 3.47 18.05 -5.00
C LEU A 16 4.34 18.93 -4.08
N LEU A 17 3.87 19.17 -2.84
CA LEU A 17 4.60 19.90 -1.82
C LEU A 17 5.89 19.17 -1.41
N PHE A 18 5.81 17.86 -1.17
CA PHE A 18 7.00 17.03 -0.90
C PHE A 18 7.98 17.01 -2.08
N THR A 19 7.48 16.93 -3.32
CA THR A 19 8.34 16.97 -4.52
C THR A 19 9.06 18.31 -4.64
N LEU A 20 8.33 19.43 -4.47
CA LEU A 20 8.90 20.77 -4.53
C LEU A 20 9.95 21.02 -3.45
N ILE A 21 9.66 20.66 -2.19
CA ILE A 21 10.64 20.76 -1.09
C ILE A 21 11.89 19.94 -1.40
N SER A 22 11.68 18.72 -1.89
CA SER A 22 12.78 17.83 -2.26
C SER A 22 13.64 18.38 -3.40
N ILE A 23 13.05 19.00 -4.42
CA ILE A 23 13.79 19.64 -5.52
C ILE A 23 14.55 20.86 -4.99
N LEU A 24 13.95 21.64 -4.10
CA LEU A 24 14.59 22.80 -3.49
C LEU A 24 15.86 22.38 -2.73
N ILE A 25 15.75 21.35 -1.88
CA ILE A 25 16.88 20.81 -1.11
C ILE A 25 18.00 20.29 -2.05
N ALA A 26 17.62 19.63 -3.14
CA ALA A 26 18.56 19.12 -4.15
C ALA A 26 19.34 20.24 -4.88
N PHE A 27 18.72 21.39 -5.16
CA PHE A 27 19.35 22.50 -5.87
C PHE A 27 20.35 23.31 -5.02
N PHE A 28 20.18 23.35 -3.70
CA PHE A 28 21.02 24.18 -2.82
C PHE A 28 22.35 23.52 -2.40
N HIS A 29 22.60 22.23 -2.68
CA HIS A 29 23.78 21.50 -2.19
C HIS A 29 24.53 20.73 -3.30
N LYS A 30 25.88 20.78 -3.29
CA LYS A 30 26.74 20.21 -4.34
C LYS A 30 26.95 18.68 -4.24
N GLY A 31 26.92 18.02 -5.40
CA GLY A 31 27.56 16.73 -5.71
C GLY A 31 27.10 15.53 -4.87
N ASN A 32 27.91 15.12 -3.89
CA ASN A 32 27.69 13.92 -3.08
C ASN A 32 26.36 13.95 -2.32
N PHE A 33 25.87 15.14 -1.97
CA PHE A 33 24.58 15.28 -1.30
C PHE A 33 23.42 14.86 -2.22
N LEU A 34 23.43 15.23 -3.50
CA LEU A 34 22.36 14.88 -4.44
C LEU A 34 22.27 13.36 -4.66
N LEU A 35 23.43 12.69 -4.72
CA LEU A 35 23.51 11.24 -4.86
C LEU A 35 23.00 10.53 -3.59
N ASN A 36 23.46 10.96 -2.41
CA ASN A 36 22.99 10.42 -1.14
C ASN A 36 21.49 10.68 -0.94
N TYR A 37 21.01 11.85 -1.35
CA TYR A 37 19.61 12.22 -1.30
C TYR A 37 18.76 11.32 -2.21
N SER A 38 19.16 11.12 -3.47
CA SER A 38 18.48 10.22 -4.41
C SER A 38 18.44 8.78 -3.90
N ASN A 39 19.55 8.27 -3.38
CA ASN A 39 19.59 6.93 -2.78
C ASN A 39 18.66 6.82 -1.56
N THR A 40 18.63 7.85 -0.71
CA THR A 40 17.78 7.85 0.49
C THR A 40 16.29 7.89 0.12
N THR A 41 15.89 8.75 -0.82
CA THR A 41 14.49 8.83 -1.28
C THR A 41 14.06 7.56 -2.00
N PHE A 42 14.94 6.95 -2.79
CA PHE A 42 14.69 5.65 -3.42
C PHE A 42 14.48 4.55 -2.37
N MET A 43 15.35 4.45 -1.36
CA MET A 43 15.25 3.44 -0.31
C MET A 43 13.99 3.62 0.55
N ILE A 44 13.62 4.86 0.88
CA ILE A 44 12.36 5.16 1.57
C ILE A 44 11.16 4.75 0.71
N GLY A 45 11.17 5.10 -0.58
CA GLY A 45 10.12 4.72 -1.51
C GLY A 45 9.98 3.19 -1.63
N LEU A 46 11.09 2.47 -1.76
CA LEU A 46 11.10 1.01 -1.83
C LEU A 46 10.60 0.35 -0.55
N THR A 47 10.97 0.90 0.61
CA THR A 47 10.48 0.43 1.92
C THR A 47 8.97 0.61 2.04
N LEU A 48 8.44 1.78 1.66
CA LEU A 48 6.99 2.04 1.66
C LEU A 48 6.23 1.15 0.67
N LEU A 49 6.82 0.86 -0.49
CA LEU A 49 6.27 -0.06 -1.47
C LEU A 49 6.18 -1.49 -0.90
N LEU A 50 7.23 -1.95 -0.22
CA LEU A 50 7.27 -3.24 0.45
C LEU A 50 6.23 -3.32 1.59
N ILE A 51 6.12 -2.28 2.42
CA ILE A 51 5.10 -2.20 3.48
C ILE A 51 3.69 -2.28 2.87
N SER A 52 3.42 -1.53 1.80
CA SER A 52 2.12 -1.56 1.13
C SER A 52 1.82 -2.95 0.55
N GLY A 53 2.80 -3.60 -0.08
CA GLY A 53 2.68 -4.97 -0.58
C GLY A 53 2.32 -5.98 0.53
N ILE A 54 3.03 -5.93 1.66
CA ILE A 54 2.74 -6.79 2.82
C ILE A 54 1.33 -6.50 3.37
N MET A 55 0.94 -5.24 3.47
CA MET A 55 -0.40 -4.85 3.94
C MET A 55 -1.52 -5.34 3.02
N ILE A 56 -1.32 -5.35 1.70
CA ILE A 56 -2.29 -5.95 0.74
C ILE A 56 -2.50 -7.43 1.04
N VAL A 57 -1.41 -8.19 1.21
CA VAL A 57 -1.47 -9.63 1.53
C VAL A 57 -2.15 -9.85 2.88
N HIS A 58 -1.87 -9.00 3.87
CA HIS A 58 -2.46 -9.14 5.19
C HIS A 58 -3.96 -8.80 5.22
N ILE A 59 -4.37 -7.68 4.61
CA ILE A 59 -5.76 -7.20 4.63
C ILE A 59 -6.65 -8.04 3.69
N SER A 60 -6.12 -8.57 2.58
CA SER A 60 -6.86 -9.50 1.71
C SER A 60 -7.25 -10.82 2.39
N GLY A 61 -6.66 -11.13 3.54
CA GLY A 61 -6.88 -12.41 4.22
C GLY A 61 -6.26 -13.59 3.46
N PHE A 62 -5.29 -13.32 2.57
CA PHE A 62 -4.61 -14.34 1.77
C PHE A 62 -4.14 -15.51 2.64
N PHE A 63 -3.51 -15.24 3.79
CA PHE A 63 -3.05 -16.29 4.69
C PHE A 63 -4.17 -17.19 5.22
N ARG A 64 -5.37 -16.64 5.45
CA ARG A 64 -6.53 -17.43 5.91
C ARG A 64 -7.05 -18.33 4.79
N VAL A 65 -7.19 -17.80 3.59
CA VAL A 65 -7.62 -18.56 2.40
C VAL A 65 -6.57 -19.61 2.03
N PHE A 66 -5.31 -19.23 2.05
CA PHE A 66 -4.17 -20.11 1.80
C PHE A 66 -4.11 -21.24 2.83
N TRP A 67 -4.25 -20.94 4.12
CA TRP A 67 -4.26 -21.97 5.17
C TRP A 67 -5.44 -22.94 5.04
N LEU A 68 -6.63 -22.44 4.72
CA LEU A 68 -7.81 -23.30 4.47
C LEU A 68 -7.61 -24.19 3.23
N GLY A 69 -7.09 -23.64 2.14
CA GLY A 69 -6.76 -24.40 0.93
C GLY A 69 -5.67 -25.44 1.18
N TRP A 70 -4.63 -25.08 1.92
CA TRP A 70 -3.55 -25.97 2.33
C TRP A 70 -4.07 -27.12 3.19
N LYS A 71 -4.85 -26.80 4.23
CA LYS A 71 -5.48 -27.82 5.08
C LYS A 71 -6.34 -28.76 4.25
N LYS A 72 -7.12 -28.26 3.31
CA LYS A 72 -8.00 -29.08 2.44
C LYS A 72 -7.23 -29.96 1.44
N MET A 73 -6.04 -29.56 0.99
CA MET A 73 -5.20 -30.38 0.10
C MET A 73 -4.51 -31.53 0.85
N PHE A 74 -3.99 -31.28 2.05
CA PHE A 74 -3.18 -32.25 2.79
C PHE A 74 -3.96 -33.06 3.82
N PHE A 75 -5.05 -32.50 4.36
CA PHE A 75 -5.96 -33.16 5.28
C PHE A 75 -7.32 -33.28 4.58
N ARG A 76 -7.49 -34.36 3.79
CA ARG A 76 -8.81 -34.73 3.27
C ARG A 76 -9.70 -35.08 4.46
N GLU A 77 -10.69 -34.24 4.73
CA GLU A 77 -11.77 -34.58 5.66
C GLU A 77 -12.55 -35.78 5.10
N ASP A 78 -12.82 -36.74 5.97
CA ASP A 78 -13.52 -37.99 5.68
C ASP A 78 -14.94 -37.65 5.15
N PRO A 79 -15.41 -38.24 4.03
CA PRO A 79 -16.73 -37.92 3.45
C PRO A 79 -17.94 -38.19 4.37
N TYR A 80 -17.73 -38.81 5.54
CA TYR A 80 -18.77 -39.09 6.54
C TYR A 80 -18.75 -38.16 7.76
N THR A 81 -17.85 -37.16 7.81
CA THR A 81 -17.96 -36.11 8.84
C THR A 81 -19.09 -35.15 8.47
N ASP A 82 -20.19 -35.28 9.19
CA ASP A 82 -21.44 -34.54 9.07
C ASP A 82 -21.23 -33.03 9.24
N SER A 83 -20.85 -32.34 8.16
CA SER A 83 -20.68 -30.88 8.14
C SER A 83 -22.02 -30.12 8.08
N ALA A 84 -23.14 -30.84 8.13
CA ALA A 84 -24.49 -30.29 8.03
C ALA A 84 -24.92 -29.41 9.23
N HIS A 85 -24.14 -29.33 10.31
CA HIS A 85 -24.44 -28.45 11.44
C HIS A 85 -23.94 -27.00 11.32
N TRP A 86 -23.18 -26.66 10.27
CA TRP A 86 -22.64 -25.30 10.08
C TRP A 86 -23.31 -24.52 8.94
N SER A 87 -24.54 -24.88 8.57
CA SER A 87 -25.38 -24.05 7.70
C SER A 87 -25.96 -22.86 8.48
N GLN A 88 -25.10 -21.96 8.92
CA GLN A 88 -25.48 -20.57 9.17
C GLN A 88 -24.45 -19.67 8.52
N GLU A 89 -24.45 -19.67 7.18
CA GLU A 89 -24.20 -18.44 6.44
C GLU A 89 -25.30 -17.45 6.85
N LYS A 90 -25.15 -16.83 8.02
CA LYS A 90 -25.67 -15.49 8.19
C LYS A 90 -24.81 -14.65 7.26
N THR A 91 -25.36 -14.38 6.08
CA THR A 91 -25.00 -13.22 5.28
C THR A 91 -25.28 -12.01 6.15
N GLU A 92 -24.38 -11.73 7.09
CA GLU A 92 -24.34 -10.47 7.82
C GLU A 92 -24.07 -9.44 6.75
N ILE A 93 -25.15 -8.81 6.27
CA ILE A 93 -25.08 -7.59 5.47
C ILE A 93 -24.08 -6.73 6.22
N PRO A 94 -22.88 -6.49 5.66
CA PRO A 94 -21.84 -5.83 6.42
C PRO A 94 -22.36 -4.44 6.71
N ASP A 95 -22.51 -4.13 8.00
CA ASP A 95 -22.88 -2.82 8.51
C ASP A 95 -22.13 -1.76 7.68
N GLU A 96 -22.82 -0.78 7.14
CA GLU A 96 -22.23 0.21 6.23
C GLU A 96 -20.99 0.86 6.88
N MET A 97 -21.00 0.96 8.21
CA MET A 97 -19.87 1.38 9.02
C MET A 97 -18.68 0.41 8.97
N ALA A 98 -18.89 -0.90 8.94
CA ALA A 98 -17.83 -1.91 8.81
C ALA A 98 -17.16 -1.87 7.43
N LEU A 99 -17.95 -1.69 6.36
CA LEU A 99 -17.43 -1.48 5.00
C LEU A 99 -16.58 -0.21 4.92
N ARG A 100 -17.08 0.91 5.47
CA ARG A 100 -16.35 2.20 5.52
C ARG A 100 -15.05 2.09 6.31
N ARG A 101 -15.03 1.38 7.45
CA ARG A 101 -13.80 1.12 8.23
C ARG A 101 -12.81 0.28 7.45
N LYS A 102 -13.28 -0.75 6.73
CA LYS A 102 -12.42 -1.58 5.88
C LYS A 102 -11.80 -0.74 4.78
N GLN A 103 -12.59 0.07 4.08
CA GLN A 103 -12.10 0.98 3.03
C GLN A 103 -11.09 2.00 3.57
N ALA A 104 -11.35 2.61 4.73
CA ALA A 104 -10.40 3.53 5.37
C ALA A 104 -9.06 2.88 5.69
N LYS A 105 -9.05 1.61 6.10
CA LYS A 105 -7.80 0.83 6.31
C LYS A 105 -7.04 0.63 5.01
N TYR A 106 -7.70 0.25 3.91
CA TYR A 106 -7.06 0.14 2.59
C TYR A 106 -6.48 1.49 2.15
N GLU A 107 -7.23 2.57 2.31
CA GLU A 107 -6.77 3.90 1.92
C GLU A 107 -5.55 4.37 2.70
N LEU A 108 -5.54 4.20 4.02
CA LEU A 108 -4.46 4.67 4.88
C LEU A 108 -3.22 3.78 4.81
N LEU A 109 -3.40 2.45 4.77
CA LEU A 109 -2.30 1.49 4.94
C LEU A 109 -1.75 0.96 3.61
N ILE A 110 -2.52 1.08 2.52
CA ILE A 110 -2.12 0.55 1.21
C ILE A 110 -1.95 1.69 0.21
N TYR A 111 -3.04 2.41 -0.10
CA TYR A 111 -3.02 3.37 -1.20
C TYR A 111 -2.15 4.59 -0.91
N LEU A 112 -2.19 5.12 0.31
CA LEU A 112 -1.40 6.29 0.68
C LEU A 112 0.11 6.00 0.70
N PRO A 113 0.62 4.92 1.35
CA PRO A 113 2.03 4.54 1.28
C PRO A 113 2.48 4.22 -0.14
N LEU A 114 1.65 3.53 -0.94
CA LEU A 114 1.97 3.17 -2.31
C LEU A 114 2.09 4.39 -3.22
N PHE A 115 1.20 5.37 -3.06
CA PHE A 115 1.25 6.61 -3.82
C PHE A 115 2.50 7.42 -3.49
N ILE A 116 2.83 7.58 -2.20
CA ILE A 116 4.05 8.27 -1.76
C ILE A 116 5.30 7.53 -2.27
N ALA A 117 5.32 6.20 -2.15
CA ALA A 117 6.41 5.37 -2.64
C ALA A 117 6.68 5.61 -4.13
N LEU A 118 5.63 5.58 -4.95
CA LEU A 118 5.74 5.74 -6.40
C LEU A 118 6.29 7.12 -6.77
N ILE A 119 5.84 8.17 -6.09
CA ILE A 119 6.35 9.53 -6.31
C ILE A 119 7.84 9.63 -5.93
N LEU A 120 8.22 9.10 -4.76
CA LEU A 120 9.60 9.13 -4.28
C LEU A 120 10.54 8.36 -5.21
N ILE A 121 10.11 7.19 -5.71
CA ILE A 121 10.89 6.39 -6.66
C ILE A 121 11.03 7.13 -7.99
N CYS A 122 9.93 7.63 -8.57
CA CYS A 122 9.99 8.42 -9.81
C CYS A 122 10.91 9.64 -9.66
N GLN A 123 10.82 10.33 -8.52
CA GLN A 123 11.67 11.46 -8.20
C GLN A 123 13.16 11.08 -8.07
N ALA A 124 13.47 9.98 -7.40
CA ALA A 124 14.84 9.50 -7.27
C ALA A 124 15.44 9.13 -8.64
N VAL A 125 14.67 8.45 -9.49
CA VAL A 125 15.09 8.11 -10.87
C VAL A 125 15.35 9.37 -11.70
N LEU A 126 14.49 10.39 -11.59
CA LEU A 126 14.71 11.68 -12.26
C LEU A 126 16.00 12.36 -11.80
N PHE A 127 16.27 12.39 -10.49
CA PHE A 127 17.52 12.96 -9.97
C PHE A 127 18.75 12.15 -10.38
N LEU A 128 18.64 10.82 -10.45
CA LEU A 128 19.71 9.97 -10.96
C LEU A 128 20.02 10.29 -12.43
N PHE A 129 19.00 10.53 -13.25
CA PHE A 129 19.17 10.92 -14.66
C PHE A 129 19.82 12.30 -14.81
N LEU A 130 19.54 13.24 -13.90
CA LEU A 130 20.19 14.55 -13.86
C LEU A 130 21.65 14.47 -13.38
N LEU A 131 22.00 13.49 -12.55
CA LEU A 131 23.38 13.25 -12.09
C LEU A 131 24.27 12.58 -13.14
N LEU A 132 23.68 11.78 -14.04
CA LEU A 132 24.39 11.06 -15.09
C LEU A 132 24.70 11.94 -16.33
N LYS A 133 24.06 13.10 -16.42
CA LYS A 133 24.32 14.14 -17.43
C LYS A 133 25.33 15.15 -16.92
#